data_AF-A0A3R7YWJ4-F1
#
_entry.id   AF-A0A3R7YWJ4-F1
#
_cell.length_a   1.000
_cell.length_b   1.000
_cell.length_c   1.000
_cell.angle_alpha   90.00
_cell.angle_beta   90.00
_cell.angle_gamma   90.00
#
_symmetry.space_group_name_H-M   'P 1'
#
loop_
_entity.id
_entity.type
_entity.pdbx_description
1 polymer ?
#
loop_
_entity_poly.entity_id
_entity_poly.type
_entity_poly.pdbx_seq_one_letter_code
_entity_poly.pdbx_strand_id
1 'polypeptide(L)'
;MERAPPSSAAAALDSVLGLLARQRCMKQEPSWPDLHELLDSMFQHRTALQVRRIMTDVAWFSHSTLFTGVTSIIAQGLVDRVKHSSQEDAFSQVFHAILDPVLCPPCRDDTLKARRRMSSSTSSTQQRWAKRWEALVPSLRRLMHEYPVEFASCVPQLDLVSLASYQHDCVSVAVHHLLHLIPHAPASSSIIPSLVQLVLRSILHLHAVTLRDDLLHRLYTFLQDLPFQSSSCAPKALATIIACLVDHKDRSSSWEAMALLVQVTCAVFQDVALDVASGWFDQFQSASDSSDPLRLLTGFCAHTSFVDASTVSAFVTILRTHPTHDPPASLFAVLYIATHRNLPLSNCSLDMWKDQGLAQLPPALVAHVLSTYCDLSAYEVMQHMHYLGMEYSEDDEGGERSPSHLDRQKSRIGARCHTANGGARVSVRDQISDLNTKCCKHHDMLREMEERQKADKALVVRLVDELEKKVAQDLFVMQTSHDKALKAANEEIDRLSKCLNVQRGTVTTLQEQCVSLHKHLHQVEDDVQTLATEVLGD
;
A
#
# COMPACT_ATOMS: atom_id res chain seq x y z
N MET A 1 15.65 7.51 -28.37
CA MET A 1 15.86 6.38 -29.30
C MET A 1 14.73 6.38 -30.31
N GLU A 2 15.02 6.69 -31.57
CA GLU A 2 14.06 6.52 -32.67
C GLU A 2 13.76 5.03 -32.86
N ARG A 3 12.47 4.67 -32.88
CA ARG A 3 12.01 3.28 -32.96
C ARG A 3 12.24 2.70 -34.36
N ALA A 4 12.71 1.46 -34.42
CA ALA A 4 12.63 0.63 -35.62
C ALA A 4 11.15 0.44 -36.03
N PRO A 5 10.86 0.25 -37.34
CA PRO A 5 9.50 0.03 -37.82
C PRO A 5 8.85 -1.19 -37.13
N PRO A 6 7.52 -1.16 -36.89
CA PRO A 6 6.83 -2.28 -36.25
C PRO A 6 7.04 -3.54 -37.08
N SER A 7 7.41 -4.64 -36.42
CA SER A 7 7.53 -5.93 -37.08
C SER A 7 6.22 -6.32 -37.77
N SER A 8 6.25 -7.06 -38.88
CA SER A 8 5.04 -7.47 -39.62
C SER A 8 3.99 -8.15 -38.72
N ALA A 9 4.43 -8.90 -37.71
CA ALA A 9 3.56 -9.54 -36.73
C ALA A 9 2.86 -8.55 -35.78
N ALA A 10 3.53 -7.46 -35.38
CA ALA A 10 2.91 -6.42 -34.56
C ALA A 10 1.79 -5.71 -35.34
N ALA A 11 2.03 -5.38 -36.60
CA ALA A 11 1.03 -4.77 -37.47
C ALA A 11 -0.17 -5.71 -37.74
N ALA A 12 0.10 -6.99 -37.97
CA ALA A 12 -0.95 -8.01 -38.15
C ALA A 12 -1.81 -8.13 -36.88
N LEU A 13 -1.18 -8.16 -35.70
CA LEU A 13 -1.89 -8.25 -34.43
C LEU A 13 -2.74 -7.00 -34.20
N ASP A 14 -2.20 -5.79 -34.35
CA ASP A 14 -2.98 -4.55 -34.22
C ASP A 14 -4.21 -4.51 -35.14
N SER A 15 -4.08 -5.00 -36.38
CA SER A 15 -5.19 -5.10 -37.33
C SER A 15 -6.30 -6.03 -36.83
N VAL A 16 -5.95 -7.24 -36.39
CA VAL A 16 -6.90 -8.22 -35.84
C VAL A 16 -7.59 -7.67 -34.58
N LEU A 17 -6.84 -7.01 -33.70
CA LEU A 17 -7.39 -6.41 -32.49
C LEU A 17 -8.39 -5.28 -32.77
N GLY A 18 -8.07 -4.43 -33.74
CA GLY A 18 -8.96 -3.38 -34.20
C GLY A 18 -10.25 -3.93 -34.84
N LEU A 19 -10.18 -5.06 -35.52
CA LEU A 19 -11.34 -5.76 -36.07
C LEU A 19 -12.20 -6.36 -34.95
N LEU A 20 -11.60 -7.12 -34.03
CA LEU A 20 -12.30 -7.78 -32.93
C LEU A 20 -12.99 -6.79 -31.99
N ALA A 21 -12.33 -5.67 -31.67
CA ALA A 21 -12.94 -4.61 -30.87
C ALA A 21 -14.18 -4.03 -31.58
N ARG A 22 -14.13 -3.83 -32.90
CA ARG A 22 -15.28 -3.36 -33.69
C ARG A 22 -16.41 -4.39 -33.74
N GLN A 23 -16.11 -5.65 -34.02
CA GLN A 23 -17.11 -6.74 -34.05
C GLN A 23 -17.83 -6.86 -32.71
N ARG A 24 -17.08 -6.88 -31.59
CA ARG A 24 -17.65 -6.88 -30.23
C ARG A 24 -18.53 -5.67 -29.96
N CYS A 25 -18.08 -4.47 -30.34
CA CYS A 25 -18.85 -3.24 -30.15
C CYS A 25 -20.16 -3.27 -30.95
N MET A 26 -20.13 -3.82 -32.17
CA MET A 26 -21.28 -3.99 -33.04
C MET A 26 -22.12 -5.26 -32.74
N LYS A 27 -21.79 -6.01 -31.68
CA LYS A 27 -22.43 -7.30 -31.32
C LYS A 27 -22.42 -8.34 -32.46
N GLN A 28 -21.41 -8.28 -33.32
CA GLN A 28 -21.15 -9.28 -34.35
C GLN A 28 -20.37 -10.46 -33.76
N GLU A 29 -20.45 -11.62 -34.42
CA GLU A 29 -19.64 -12.78 -34.06
C GLU A 29 -18.15 -12.45 -34.25
N PRO A 30 -17.33 -12.47 -33.19
CA PRO A 30 -15.93 -12.09 -33.29
C PRO A 30 -15.09 -13.22 -33.87
N SER A 31 -14.15 -12.91 -34.76
CA SER A 31 -13.27 -13.91 -35.37
C SER A 31 -12.11 -14.34 -34.44
N TRP A 32 -12.44 -14.98 -33.31
CA TRP A 32 -11.45 -15.53 -32.38
C TRP A 32 -10.46 -16.52 -33.01
N PRO A 33 -10.85 -17.36 -33.99
CA PRO A 33 -9.90 -18.27 -34.64
C PRO A 33 -8.70 -17.53 -35.24
N ASP A 34 -8.93 -16.38 -35.89
CA ASP A 34 -7.86 -15.57 -36.50
C ASP A 34 -6.85 -15.07 -35.45
N LEU A 35 -7.34 -14.68 -34.27
CA LEU A 35 -6.48 -14.26 -33.15
C LEU A 35 -5.66 -15.44 -32.63
N HIS A 36 -6.29 -16.59 -32.42
CA HIS A 36 -5.60 -17.77 -31.91
C HIS A 36 -4.56 -18.28 -32.90
N GLU A 37 -4.87 -18.32 -34.20
CA GLU A 37 -3.93 -18.71 -35.25
C GLU A 37 -2.73 -17.76 -35.32
N LEU A 38 -2.97 -16.45 -35.19
CA LEU A 38 -1.88 -15.47 -35.17
C LEU A 38 -1.01 -15.61 -33.92
N LEU A 39 -1.60 -15.84 -32.74
CA LEU A 39 -0.84 -16.11 -31.51
C LEU A 39 -0.05 -17.41 -31.64
N ASP A 40 -0.65 -18.48 -32.18
CA ASP A 40 0.03 -19.76 -32.40
C ASP A 40 1.22 -19.61 -33.35
N SER A 41 1.03 -18.91 -34.48
CA SER A 41 2.11 -18.58 -35.41
C SER A 41 3.23 -17.77 -34.73
N MET A 42 2.88 -16.81 -33.87
CA MET A 42 3.86 -16.04 -33.12
C MET A 42 4.71 -16.91 -32.18
N PHE A 43 4.09 -17.83 -31.42
CA PHE A 43 4.81 -18.72 -30.50
C PHE A 43 5.57 -19.85 -31.21
N GLN A 44 5.13 -20.29 -32.40
CA GLN A 44 5.83 -21.30 -33.20
C GLN A 44 7.10 -20.75 -33.86
N HIS A 45 7.08 -19.50 -34.33
CA HIS A 45 8.17 -18.94 -35.13
C HIS A 45 9.05 -17.94 -34.37
N ARG A 46 8.75 -17.64 -33.11
CA ARG A 46 9.46 -16.63 -32.33
C ARG A 46 9.77 -17.12 -30.92
N THR A 47 10.80 -16.52 -30.34
CA THR A 47 11.10 -16.69 -28.91
C THR A 47 10.07 -15.96 -28.05
N ALA A 48 9.83 -16.42 -26.82
CA ALA A 48 8.91 -15.78 -25.90
C ALA A 48 9.32 -14.32 -25.58
N LEU A 49 10.63 -14.04 -25.58
CA LEU A 49 11.16 -12.67 -25.48
C LEU A 49 10.75 -11.80 -26.68
N GLN A 50 10.80 -12.34 -27.91
CA GLN A 50 10.33 -11.62 -29.09
C GLN A 50 8.82 -11.40 -29.06
N VAL A 51 8.04 -12.37 -28.55
CA VAL A 51 6.60 -12.21 -28.33
C VAL A 51 6.34 -11.06 -27.34
N ARG A 52 7.01 -11.03 -26.19
CA ARG A 52 6.91 -9.93 -25.21
C ARG A 52 7.22 -8.56 -25.85
N ARG A 53 8.27 -8.48 -26.67
CA ARG A 53 8.62 -7.25 -27.42
C ARG A 53 7.52 -6.82 -28.40
N ILE A 54 6.90 -7.78 -29.10
CA ILE A 54 5.76 -7.49 -29.98
C ILE A 54 4.58 -6.96 -29.16
N MET A 55 4.24 -7.62 -28.05
CA MET A 55 3.14 -7.22 -27.18
C MET A 55 3.31 -5.82 -26.58
N THR A 56 4.54 -5.37 -26.35
CA THR A 56 4.84 -4.01 -25.88
C THR A 56 4.70 -2.95 -26.98
N ASP A 57 4.81 -3.33 -28.25
CA ASP A 57 4.65 -2.41 -29.38
C ASP A 57 3.18 -2.28 -29.84
N VAL A 58 2.36 -3.32 -29.65
CA VAL A 58 0.94 -3.42 -30.06
C VAL A 58 -0.02 -2.73 -29.07
N ALA A 59 -1.09 -2.11 -29.57
CA ALA A 59 -2.10 -1.39 -28.77
C ALA A 59 -3.20 -2.31 -28.19
N TRP A 60 -2.82 -3.52 -27.75
CA TRP A 60 -3.76 -4.52 -27.24
C TRP A 60 -4.40 -4.16 -25.89
N PHE A 61 -3.84 -3.15 -25.23
CA PHE A 61 -4.28 -2.56 -23.98
C PHE A 61 -4.93 -1.17 -24.17
N SER A 62 -5.59 -0.95 -25.30
CA SER A 62 -6.32 0.28 -25.61
C SER A 62 -7.68 0.35 -24.89
N HIS A 63 -8.25 1.55 -24.78
CA HIS A 63 -9.60 1.74 -24.21
C HIS A 63 -10.66 0.88 -24.92
N SER A 64 -10.57 0.77 -26.26
CA SER A 64 -11.49 -0.05 -27.05
C SER A 64 -11.38 -1.53 -26.71
N THR A 65 -10.16 -2.08 -26.64
CA THR A 65 -9.96 -3.52 -26.38
C THR A 65 -10.28 -3.90 -24.94
N LEU A 66 -10.06 -2.99 -23.98
CA LEU A 66 -10.47 -3.14 -22.59
C LEU A 66 -12.00 -3.17 -22.45
N PHE A 67 -12.70 -2.20 -23.04
CA PHE A 67 -14.16 -2.10 -22.93
C PHE A 67 -14.90 -3.27 -23.59
N THR A 68 -14.33 -3.81 -24.67
CA THR A 68 -14.93 -4.95 -25.40
C THR A 68 -14.53 -6.31 -24.86
N GLY A 69 -13.69 -6.37 -23.81
CA GLY A 69 -13.19 -7.62 -23.21
C GLY A 69 -12.13 -8.35 -24.04
N VAL A 70 -11.68 -7.78 -25.16
CA VAL A 70 -10.67 -8.36 -26.05
C VAL A 70 -9.32 -8.50 -25.32
N THR A 71 -8.97 -7.54 -24.47
CA THR A 71 -7.74 -7.58 -23.66
C THR A 71 -7.66 -8.83 -22.77
N SER A 72 -8.77 -9.20 -22.12
CA SER A 72 -8.80 -10.39 -21.26
C SER A 72 -8.61 -11.68 -22.06
N ILE A 73 -9.18 -11.75 -23.27
CA ILE A 73 -9.06 -12.92 -24.14
C ILE A 73 -7.63 -13.08 -24.67
N ILE A 74 -6.97 -11.99 -25.03
CA ILE A 74 -5.55 -12.06 -25.42
C ILE A 74 -4.70 -12.53 -24.24
N ALA A 75 -4.92 -11.96 -23.05
CA ALA A 75 -4.19 -12.39 -21.87
C ALA A 75 -4.39 -13.89 -21.58
N GLN A 76 -5.61 -14.42 -21.73
CA GLN A 76 -5.87 -15.86 -21.64
C GLN A 76 -5.18 -16.66 -22.75
N GLY A 77 -5.21 -16.17 -23.99
CA GLY A 77 -4.53 -16.79 -25.13
C GLY A 77 -3.02 -16.85 -24.95
N LEU A 78 -2.40 -15.86 -24.32
CA LEU A 78 -0.98 -15.90 -23.95
C LEU A 78 -0.71 -17.00 -22.91
N VAL A 79 -1.59 -17.14 -21.90
CA VAL A 79 -1.47 -18.17 -20.85
C VAL A 79 -1.57 -19.58 -21.45
N ASP A 80 -2.52 -19.82 -22.36
CA ASP A 80 -2.68 -21.14 -23.00
C ASP A 80 -1.42 -21.62 -23.74
N ARG A 81 -0.59 -20.67 -24.20
CA ARG A 81 0.59 -20.95 -25.02
C ARG A 81 1.85 -21.15 -24.19
N VAL A 82 1.80 -20.85 -22.88
CA VAL A 82 2.82 -21.29 -21.92
C VAL A 82 2.90 -22.82 -21.88
N LYS A 83 1.75 -23.50 -21.84
CA LYS A 83 1.65 -24.97 -21.73
C LYS A 83 2.26 -25.72 -22.91
N HIS A 84 2.21 -25.11 -24.09
CA HIS A 84 2.64 -25.74 -25.35
C HIS A 84 4.05 -25.30 -25.77
N SER A 85 4.69 -24.41 -24.99
CA SER A 85 6.02 -23.91 -25.29
C SER A 85 7.09 -24.86 -24.76
N SER A 86 8.04 -25.22 -25.61
CA SER A 86 9.27 -25.95 -25.24
C SER A 86 10.38 -25.03 -24.72
N GLN A 87 10.16 -23.71 -24.69
CA GLN A 87 11.17 -22.72 -24.27
C GLN A 87 11.18 -22.57 -22.75
N GLU A 88 12.36 -22.69 -22.13
CA GLU A 88 12.54 -22.60 -20.65
C GLU A 88 12.01 -21.28 -20.06
N ASP A 89 12.20 -20.16 -20.74
CA ASP A 89 11.78 -18.83 -20.24
C ASP A 89 10.33 -18.44 -20.61
N ALA A 90 9.56 -19.34 -21.24
CA ALA A 90 8.25 -19.00 -21.79
C ALA A 90 7.28 -18.45 -20.73
N PHE A 91 7.27 -19.07 -19.54
CA PHE A 91 6.47 -18.61 -18.43
C PHE A 91 6.82 -17.18 -18.03
N SER A 92 8.11 -16.91 -17.75
CA SER A 92 8.57 -15.59 -17.28
C SER A 92 8.27 -14.50 -18.31
N GLN A 93 8.53 -14.75 -19.59
CA GLN A 93 8.28 -13.75 -20.63
C GLN A 93 6.79 -13.49 -20.85
N VAL A 94 5.93 -14.50 -20.77
CA VAL A 94 4.47 -14.31 -20.83
C VAL A 94 3.94 -13.59 -19.61
N PHE A 95 4.40 -13.96 -18.41
CA PHE A 95 4.05 -13.31 -17.16
C PHE A 95 4.37 -11.81 -17.22
N HIS A 96 5.58 -11.46 -17.67
CA HIS A 96 5.94 -10.06 -17.85
C HIS A 96 5.19 -9.40 -19.02
N ALA A 97 4.94 -10.07 -20.14
CA ALA A 97 4.16 -9.50 -21.24
C ALA A 97 2.73 -9.12 -20.82
N ILE A 98 2.12 -9.90 -19.92
CA ILE A 98 0.79 -9.61 -19.35
C ILE A 98 0.84 -8.40 -18.41
N LEU A 99 1.90 -8.25 -17.62
CA LEU A 99 2.01 -7.21 -16.58
C LEU A 99 2.68 -5.90 -17.05
N ASP A 100 3.50 -5.93 -18.10
CA ASP A 100 4.17 -4.74 -18.66
C ASP A 100 3.18 -3.57 -18.91
N PRO A 101 1.95 -3.77 -19.44
CA PRO A 101 1.01 -2.66 -19.64
C PRO A 101 0.54 -1.96 -18.36
N VAL A 102 0.62 -2.64 -17.19
CA VAL A 102 0.19 -2.11 -15.90
C VAL A 102 1.35 -1.72 -14.97
N LEU A 103 2.55 -2.23 -15.21
CA LEU A 103 3.75 -1.99 -14.38
C LEU A 103 4.80 -1.11 -15.04
N CYS A 104 4.90 -1.14 -16.37
CA CYS A 104 5.87 -0.38 -17.15
C CYS A 104 5.12 0.63 -18.02
N PRO A 105 4.49 1.69 -17.49
CA PRO A 105 3.77 2.63 -18.34
C PRO A 105 4.75 3.32 -19.30
N PRO A 106 4.69 3.09 -20.63
CA PRO A 106 5.13 4.13 -21.53
C PRO A 106 4.08 5.25 -21.41
N CYS A 107 4.54 6.49 -21.39
CA CYS A 107 3.71 7.68 -21.61
C CYS A 107 3.10 7.64 -23.05
N ARG A 108 2.23 6.68 -23.35
CA ARG A 108 1.64 6.49 -24.69
C ARG A 108 0.29 7.18 -24.87
N ASP A 109 -0.41 7.51 -23.79
CA ASP A 109 -1.65 8.31 -23.89
C ASP A 109 -1.40 9.83 -23.94
N ASP A 110 -0.14 10.29 -23.76
CA ASP A 110 0.08 11.64 -23.24
C ASP A 110 1.16 12.51 -23.92
N THR A 111 1.70 12.13 -25.07
CA THR A 111 2.62 13.04 -25.80
C THR A 111 1.92 14.17 -26.58
N LEU A 112 0.58 14.18 -26.69
CA LEU A 112 -0.14 15.28 -27.35
C LEU A 112 -1.35 15.84 -26.57
N LYS A 113 -1.73 15.27 -25.42
CA LYS A 113 -2.88 15.75 -24.62
C LYS A 113 -2.64 15.97 -23.12
N ALA A 114 -1.55 15.43 -22.53
CA ALA A 114 -1.26 15.57 -21.10
C ALA A 114 -1.07 17.02 -20.65
N ARG A 115 -0.45 17.85 -21.50
CA ARG A 115 -0.22 19.26 -21.19
C ARG A 115 -1.49 20.11 -21.12
N ARG A 116 -2.68 19.55 -21.43
CA ARG A 116 -3.96 20.27 -21.39
C ARG A 116 -5.00 19.69 -20.42
N ARG A 117 -4.68 18.66 -19.63
CA ARG A 117 -5.64 18.09 -18.66
C ARG A 117 -5.02 17.87 -17.27
N MET A 118 -4.45 18.93 -16.69
CA MET A 118 -4.28 19.02 -15.23
C MET A 118 -5.63 19.34 -14.53
N SER A 119 -6.70 18.62 -14.89
CA SER A 119 -8.03 18.84 -14.26
C SER A 119 -8.95 17.61 -14.29
N SER A 120 -8.44 16.41 -14.59
CA SER A 120 -9.23 15.19 -14.37
C SER A 120 -9.07 14.76 -12.92
N SER A 121 -10.20 14.61 -12.21
CA SER A 121 -10.22 14.14 -10.82
C SER A 121 -9.39 12.86 -10.66
N THR A 122 -8.64 12.76 -9.57
CA THR A 122 -7.87 11.57 -9.14
C THR A 122 -8.68 10.29 -9.23
N SER A 123 -9.98 10.36 -8.92
CA SER A 123 -10.94 9.24 -9.05
C SER A 123 -11.03 8.65 -10.46
N SER A 124 -10.95 9.47 -11.51
CA SER A 124 -11.09 9.02 -12.90
C SER A 124 -9.85 8.26 -13.40
N THR A 125 -8.67 8.60 -12.88
CA THR A 125 -7.41 7.93 -13.19
C THR A 125 -7.33 6.58 -12.47
N GLN A 126 -7.67 6.55 -11.17
CA GLN A 126 -7.73 5.30 -10.40
C GLN A 126 -8.72 4.30 -11.00
N GLN A 127 -9.92 4.73 -11.41
CA GLN A 127 -10.90 3.86 -12.06
C GLN A 127 -10.41 3.27 -13.38
N ARG A 128 -9.67 4.04 -14.19
CA ARG A 128 -9.08 3.52 -15.44
C ARG A 128 -8.02 2.46 -15.15
N TRP A 129 -7.16 2.70 -14.17
CA TRP A 129 -6.15 1.72 -13.76
C TRP A 129 -6.77 0.48 -13.11
N ALA A 130 -7.85 0.61 -12.35
CA ALA A 130 -8.57 -0.53 -11.78
C ALA A 130 -9.12 -1.44 -12.88
N LYS A 131 -9.82 -0.88 -13.88
CA LYS A 131 -10.32 -1.66 -15.04
C LYS A 131 -9.22 -2.38 -15.81
N ARG A 132 -8.04 -1.77 -15.90
CA ARG A 132 -6.85 -2.37 -16.51
C ARG A 132 -6.40 -3.62 -15.76
N TRP A 133 -6.33 -3.54 -14.43
CA TRP A 133 -6.01 -4.70 -13.59
C TRP A 133 -7.11 -5.77 -13.61
N GLU A 134 -8.39 -5.38 -13.51
CA GLU A 134 -9.54 -6.27 -13.57
C GLU A 134 -9.54 -7.16 -14.83
N ALA A 135 -9.13 -6.61 -15.98
CA ALA A 135 -9.03 -7.36 -17.23
C ALA A 135 -7.96 -8.49 -17.19
N LEU A 136 -6.93 -8.32 -16.36
CA LEU A 136 -5.78 -9.23 -16.24
C LEU A 136 -5.91 -10.24 -15.10
N VAL A 137 -6.65 -9.91 -14.03
CA VAL A 137 -6.83 -10.78 -12.85
C VAL A 137 -7.21 -12.22 -13.21
N PRO A 138 -8.14 -12.51 -14.15
CA PRO A 138 -8.45 -13.88 -14.53
C PRO A 138 -7.24 -14.65 -15.08
N SER A 139 -6.40 -14.01 -15.87
CA SER A 139 -5.20 -14.64 -16.45
C SER A 139 -4.11 -14.84 -15.41
N LEU A 140 -3.93 -13.89 -14.50
CA LEU A 140 -3.00 -14.00 -13.38
C LEU A 140 -3.41 -15.12 -12.40
N ARG A 141 -4.71 -15.23 -12.08
CA ARG A 141 -5.23 -16.34 -11.26
C ARG A 141 -4.97 -17.70 -11.92
N ARG A 142 -5.18 -17.78 -13.23
CA ARG A 142 -4.93 -19.01 -13.99
C ARG A 142 -3.46 -19.40 -13.99
N LEU A 143 -2.54 -18.46 -14.25
CA LEU A 143 -1.09 -18.69 -14.14
C LEU A 143 -0.70 -19.14 -12.73
N MET A 144 -1.27 -18.51 -11.71
CA MET A 144 -1.02 -18.84 -10.30
C MET A 144 -1.46 -20.26 -9.93
N HIS A 145 -2.57 -20.75 -10.51
CA HIS A 145 -3.05 -22.12 -10.27
C HIS A 145 -2.33 -23.18 -11.11
N GLU A 146 -2.05 -22.89 -12.38
CA GLU A 146 -1.41 -23.84 -13.30
C GLU A 146 0.11 -23.94 -13.09
N TYR A 147 0.76 -22.86 -12.65
CA TYR A 147 2.22 -22.74 -12.53
C TYR A 147 2.64 -22.07 -11.21
N PRO A 148 2.30 -22.65 -10.04
CA PRO A 148 2.48 -21.98 -8.75
C PRO A 148 3.96 -21.71 -8.38
N VAL A 149 4.89 -22.56 -8.84
CA VAL A 149 6.32 -22.45 -8.51
C VAL A 149 6.97 -21.34 -9.33
N GLU A 150 6.71 -21.33 -10.64
CA GLU A 150 7.21 -20.33 -11.58
C GLU A 150 6.58 -18.96 -11.31
N PHE A 151 5.31 -18.93 -10.93
CA PHE A 151 4.65 -17.70 -10.51
C PHE A 151 5.33 -17.11 -9.27
N ALA A 152 5.59 -17.93 -8.24
CA ALA A 152 6.28 -17.49 -7.03
C ALA A 152 7.72 -17.01 -7.31
N SER A 153 8.43 -17.55 -8.32
CA SER A 153 9.79 -17.10 -8.65
C SER A 153 9.83 -15.78 -9.43
N CYS A 154 8.80 -15.48 -10.22
CA CYS A 154 8.72 -14.26 -11.03
C CYS A 154 8.17 -13.06 -10.25
N VAL A 155 7.25 -13.28 -9.30
CA VAL A 155 6.60 -12.21 -8.52
C VAL A 155 7.60 -11.25 -7.84
N PRO A 156 8.66 -11.72 -7.15
CA PRO A 156 9.61 -10.82 -6.48
C PRO A 156 10.41 -9.92 -7.43
N GLN A 157 10.40 -10.21 -8.74
CA GLN A 157 11.14 -9.47 -9.76
C GLN A 157 10.36 -8.28 -10.32
N LEU A 158 9.10 -8.11 -9.92
CA LEU A 158 8.27 -6.99 -10.34
C LEU A 158 8.76 -5.69 -9.70
N ASP A 159 8.82 -4.61 -10.49
CA ASP A 159 9.29 -3.31 -10.04
C ASP A 159 8.12 -2.33 -9.84
N LEU A 160 7.51 -2.36 -8.65
CA LEU A 160 6.47 -1.40 -8.27
C LEU A 160 7.06 -0.06 -7.81
N VAL A 161 8.35 0.01 -7.48
CA VAL A 161 9.00 1.24 -7.01
C VAL A 161 9.13 2.22 -8.17
N SER A 162 9.56 1.73 -9.34
CA SER A 162 9.55 2.53 -10.56
C SER A 162 8.15 3.04 -10.87
N LEU A 163 7.10 2.22 -10.74
CA LEU A 163 5.71 2.66 -10.94
C LEU A 163 5.33 3.83 -10.01
N ALA A 164 5.80 3.81 -8.76
CA ALA A 164 5.55 4.86 -7.78
C ALA A 164 6.16 6.20 -8.15
N SER A 165 7.32 6.18 -8.82
CA SER A 165 8.01 7.39 -9.26
C SER A 165 7.27 8.11 -10.39
N TYR A 166 6.40 7.41 -11.12
CA TYR A 166 5.64 7.97 -12.25
C TYR A 166 4.25 8.45 -11.84
N GLN A 167 3.47 7.64 -11.12
CA GLN A 167 2.11 7.97 -10.70
C GLN A 167 1.74 7.26 -9.39
N HIS A 168 1.61 8.02 -8.30
CA HIS A 168 1.28 7.51 -6.95
C HIS A 168 -0.03 6.70 -6.90
N ASP A 169 -1.07 7.15 -7.62
CA ASP A 169 -2.38 6.47 -7.71
C ASP A 169 -2.28 5.06 -8.30
N CYS A 170 -1.34 4.81 -9.22
CA CYS A 170 -1.19 3.53 -9.91
C CYS A 170 -0.68 2.44 -8.98
N VAL A 171 0.25 2.80 -8.08
CA VAL A 171 0.83 1.84 -7.13
C VAL A 171 -0.23 1.40 -6.14
N SER A 172 -1.09 2.30 -5.67
CA SER A 172 -2.21 1.92 -4.79
C SER A 172 -3.14 0.90 -5.43
N VAL A 173 -3.50 1.12 -6.70
CA VAL A 173 -4.33 0.17 -7.47
C VAL A 173 -3.59 -1.16 -7.70
N ALA A 174 -2.30 -1.12 -8.03
CA ALA A 174 -1.48 -2.31 -8.24
C ALA A 174 -1.36 -3.16 -6.97
N VAL A 175 -0.99 -2.53 -5.85
CA VAL A 175 -0.90 -3.18 -4.54
C VAL A 175 -2.25 -3.81 -4.17
N HIS A 176 -3.35 -3.09 -4.34
CA HIS A 176 -4.69 -3.61 -4.06
C HIS A 176 -4.99 -4.89 -4.87
N HIS A 177 -4.77 -4.89 -6.19
CA HIS A 177 -5.07 -6.06 -7.01
C HIS A 177 -4.11 -7.23 -6.76
N LEU A 178 -2.84 -6.96 -6.47
CA LEU A 178 -1.86 -7.99 -6.10
C LEU A 178 -2.22 -8.67 -4.77
N LEU A 179 -2.67 -7.89 -3.77
CA LEU A 179 -3.17 -8.43 -2.52
C LEU A 179 -4.43 -9.28 -2.76
N HIS A 180 -5.36 -8.82 -3.59
CA HIS A 180 -6.55 -9.60 -3.96
C HIS A 180 -6.28 -10.89 -4.74
N LEU A 181 -5.03 -11.18 -5.16
CA LEU A 181 -4.66 -12.51 -5.67
C LEU A 181 -4.42 -13.53 -4.54
N ILE A 182 -4.01 -13.08 -3.35
CA ILE A 182 -3.63 -13.94 -2.21
C ILE A 182 -4.74 -14.92 -1.79
N PRO A 183 -6.03 -14.55 -1.70
CA PRO A 183 -7.09 -15.49 -1.30
C PRO A 183 -7.32 -16.61 -2.31
N HIS A 184 -6.85 -16.42 -3.55
CA HIS A 184 -6.94 -17.41 -4.61
C HIS A 184 -5.68 -18.28 -4.70
N ALA A 185 -4.61 -17.97 -3.96
CA ALA A 185 -3.38 -18.74 -4.02
C ALA A 185 -3.57 -20.14 -3.41
N PRO A 186 -2.97 -21.20 -3.97
CA PRO A 186 -3.00 -22.53 -3.37
C PRO A 186 -2.38 -22.52 -1.96
N ALA A 187 -3.02 -23.17 -0.99
CA ALA A 187 -2.65 -23.13 0.42
C ALA A 187 -1.22 -23.64 0.74
N SER A 188 -0.62 -24.43 -0.15
CA SER A 188 0.74 -24.98 -0.03
C SER A 188 1.81 -24.22 -0.83
N SER A 189 1.42 -23.11 -1.49
CA SER A 189 2.30 -22.40 -2.43
C SER A 189 3.19 -21.35 -1.76
N SER A 190 4.41 -21.17 -2.27
CA SER A 190 5.31 -20.06 -1.92
C SER A 190 4.85 -18.71 -2.49
N ILE A 191 3.69 -18.66 -3.14
CA ILE A 191 3.13 -17.47 -3.79
C ILE A 191 2.76 -16.41 -2.76
N ILE A 192 2.11 -16.81 -1.66
CA ILE A 192 1.67 -15.88 -0.63
C ILE A 192 2.87 -15.13 -0.03
N PRO A 193 3.93 -15.80 0.46
CA PRO A 193 5.16 -15.12 0.87
C PRO A 193 5.74 -14.20 -0.20
N SER A 194 5.77 -14.64 -1.47
CA SER A 194 6.38 -13.88 -2.57
C SER A 194 5.62 -12.59 -2.89
N LEU A 195 4.27 -12.63 -2.88
CA LEU A 195 3.42 -11.44 -3.06
C LEU A 195 3.55 -10.47 -1.90
N VAL A 196 3.55 -10.99 -0.66
CA VAL A 196 3.78 -10.19 0.54
C VAL A 196 5.15 -9.52 0.50
N GLN A 197 6.19 -10.25 0.10
CA GLN A 197 7.55 -9.72 -0.08
C GLN A 197 7.58 -8.56 -1.06
N LEU A 198 7.00 -8.76 -2.24
CA LEU A 198 6.97 -7.77 -3.31
C LEU A 198 6.30 -6.48 -2.82
N VAL A 199 5.09 -6.60 -2.26
CA VAL A 199 4.30 -5.46 -1.81
C VAL A 199 5.04 -4.72 -0.69
N LEU A 200 5.53 -5.44 0.32
CA LEU A 200 6.26 -4.85 1.44
C LEU A 200 7.50 -4.11 0.99
N ARG A 201 8.37 -4.78 0.22
CA ARG A 201 9.60 -4.17 -0.30
C ARG A 201 9.28 -2.92 -1.07
N SER A 202 8.25 -2.97 -1.90
CA SER A 202 7.84 -1.83 -2.73
C SER A 202 7.34 -0.65 -1.91
N ILE A 203 6.49 -0.88 -0.91
CA ILE A 203 5.97 0.17 -0.02
C ILE A 203 7.11 0.81 0.76
N LEU A 204 8.01 0.00 1.33
CA LEU A 204 9.12 0.51 2.13
C LEU A 204 10.13 1.32 1.30
N HIS A 205 10.23 1.06 -0.01
CA HIS A 205 11.06 1.83 -0.95
C HIS A 205 10.41 3.17 -1.39
N LEU A 206 9.19 3.48 -0.95
CA LEU A 206 8.53 4.75 -1.25
C LEU A 206 9.13 5.90 -0.42
N HIS A 207 9.41 7.02 -1.10
CA HIS A 207 9.94 8.23 -0.45
C HIS A 207 8.83 9.08 0.18
N ALA A 208 7.61 9.04 -0.36
CA ALA A 208 6.48 9.81 0.16
C ALA A 208 5.87 9.12 1.39
N VAL A 209 6.02 9.74 2.57
CA VAL A 209 5.61 9.19 3.88
C VAL A 209 4.11 8.93 3.94
N THR A 210 3.27 9.87 3.51
CA THR A 210 1.80 9.73 3.55
C THR A 210 1.29 8.56 2.71
N LEU A 211 1.78 8.42 1.47
CA LEU A 211 1.43 7.29 0.60
C LEU A 211 1.93 5.96 1.16
N ARG A 212 3.14 5.95 1.72
CA ARG A 212 3.71 4.76 2.34
C ARG A 212 2.83 4.28 3.49
N ASP A 213 2.44 5.18 4.37
CA ASP A 213 1.68 4.85 5.58
C ASP A 213 0.24 4.40 5.23
N ASP A 214 -0.40 5.03 4.23
CA ASP A 214 -1.69 4.58 3.69
C ASP A 214 -1.63 3.16 3.12
N LEU A 215 -0.55 2.83 2.39
CA LEU A 215 -0.37 1.49 1.81
C LEU A 215 0.00 0.45 2.86
N LEU A 216 0.78 0.82 3.88
CA LEU A 216 1.05 -0.03 5.05
C LEU A 216 -0.26 -0.34 5.79
N HIS A 217 -1.12 0.64 6.00
CA HIS A 217 -2.42 0.43 6.64
C HIS A 217 -3.32 -0.52 5.81
N ARG A 218 -3.37 -0.36 4.49
CA ARG A 218 -4.12 -1.29 3.62
C ARG A 218 -3.57 -2.71 3.67
N LEU A 219 -2.25 -2.86 3.66
CA LEU A 219 -1.60 -4.16 3.81
C LEU A 219 -1.93 -4.77 5.17
N TYR A 220 -1.91 -3.97 6.24
CA TYR A 220 -2.26 -4.40 7.59
C TYR A 220 -3.67 -4.98 7.65
N THR A 221 -4.68 -4.22 7.25
CA THR A 221 -6.09 -4.66 7.25
C THR A 221 -6.23 -5.94 6.44
N PHE A 222 -5.62 -5.99 5.27
CA PHE A 222 -5.69 -7.17 4.40
C PHE A 222 -5.06 -8.42 5.03
N LEU A 223 -3.91 -8.28 5.71
CA LEU A 223 -3.25 -9.40 6.37
C LEU A 223 -4.01 -9.90 7.60
N GLN A 224 -4.76 -9.03 8.29
CA GLN A 224 -5.64 -9.43 9.40
C GLN A 224 -6.85 -10.26 8.94
N ASP A 225 -7.40 -9.94 7.76
CA ASP A 225 -8.55 -10.63 7.20
C ASP A 225 -8.22 -12.02 6.63
N LEU A 226 -6.93 -12.34 6.49
CA LEU A 226 -6.48 -13.62 5.98
C LEU A 226 -6.38 -14.67 7.10
N PRO A 227 -6.84 -15.91 6.89
CA PRO A 227 -6.80 -17.00 7.86
C PRO A 227 -5.36 -17.57 7.99
N PHE A 228 -4.38 -16.72 8.29
CA PHE A 228 -2.98 -17.11 8.44
C PHE A 228 -2.75 -18.01 9.65
N GLN A 229 -3.58 -17.91 10.69
CA GLN A 229 -3.39 -18.57 11.99
C GLN A 229 -3.48 -20.11 11.94
N SER A 230 -3.99 -20.70 10.85
CA SER A 230 -4.14 -22.17 10.72
C SER A 230 -3.36 -22.78 9.55
N SER A 231 -2.52 -22.00 8.85
CA SER A 231 -1.86 -22.44 7.61
C SER A 231 -0.36 -22.73 7.78
N SER A 232 0.16 -23.74 7.08
CA SER A 232 1.60 -24.04 7.01
C SER A 232 2.44 -22.96 6.31
N CYS A 233 1.80 -21.92 5.77
CA CYS A 233 2.45 -20.79 5.08
C CYS A 233 2.83 -19.65 6.02
N ALA A 234 2.24 -19.57 7.23
CA ALA A 234 2.51 -18.55 8.22
C ALA A 234 4.02 -18.37 8.55
N PRO A 235 4.78 -19.45 8.83
CA PRO A 235 6.21 -19.31 9.14
C PRO A 235 7.05 -18.79 7.97
N LYS A 236 6.69 -19.15 6.72
CA LYS A 236 7.41 -18.70 5.52
C LYS A 236 7.12 -17.23 5.21
N ALA A 237 5.85 -16.83 5.24
CA ALA A 237 5.47 -15.44 5.04
C ALA A 237 6.15 -14.55 6.09
N LEU A 238 6.22 -15.02 7.33
CA LEU A 238 6.92 -14.33 8.40
C LEU A 238 8.43 -14.25 8.20
N ALA A 239 9.11 -15.35 7.84
CA ALA A 239 10.53 -15.33 7.51
C ALA A 239 10.84 -14.31 6.40
N THR A 240 9.95 -14.18 5.43
CA THR A 240 10.03 -13.21 4.35
C THR A 240 9.81 -11.77 4.82
N ILE A 241 8.85 -11.53 5.73
CA ILE A 241 8.63 -10.22 6.36
C ILE A 241 9.87 -9.79 7.15
N ILE A 242 10.46 -10.72 7.93
CA ILE A 242 11.69 -10.50 8.69
C ILE A 242 12.85 -10.15 7.74
N ALA A 243 13.00 -10.90 6.65
CA ALA A 243 14.04 -10.60 5.66
C ALA A 243 13.85 -9.20 5.06
N CYS A 244 12.61 -8.77 4.79
CA CYS A 244 12.32 -7.41 4.31
C CYS A 244 12.64 -6.34 5.36
N LEU A 245 12.28 -6.57 6.63
CA LEU A 245 12.61 -5.70 7.77
C LEU A 245 14.13 -5.50 7.87
N VAL A 246 14.88 -6.60 7.78
CA VAL A 246 16.35 -6.57 7.85
C VAL A 246 16.96 -5.90 6.63
N ASP A 247 16.43 -6.11 5.42
CA ASP A 247 16.92 -5.45 4.19
C ASP A 247 16.64 -3.94 4.20
N HIS A 248 15.58 -3.50 4.89
CA HIS A 248 15.23 -2.08 5.03
C HIS A 248 15.95 -1.33 6.16
N LYS A 249 16.70 -2.03 7.02
CA LYS A 249 17.32 -1.47 8.23
C LYS A 249 18.35 -0.36 7.95
N ASP A 250 19.02 -0.40 6.79
CA ASP A 250 20.14 0.49 6.45
C ASP A 250 19.71 1.86 5.91
N ARG A 251 18.40 2.15 5.83
CA ARG A 251 17.87 3.42 5.30
C ARG A 251 17.36 4.35 6.40
N SER A 252 17.73 5.63 6.28
CA SER A 252 17.61 6.69 7.29
C SER A 252 16.18 7.19 7.60
N SER A 253 15.13 6.72 6.91
CA SER A 253 13.75 7.22 7.02
C SER A 253 12.74 6.21 7.63
N SER A 254 13.22 5.27 8.46
CA SER A 254 12.57 3.96 8.67
C SER A 254 11.89 3.71 10.02
N TRP A 255 11.91 4.59 11.02
CA TRP A 255 11.49 4.21 12.39
C TRP A 255 9.98 3.95 12.50
N GLU A 256 9.16 4.80 11.88
CA GLU A 256 7.70 4.63 11.81
C GLU A 256 7.29 3.49 10.88
N ALA A 257 7.97 3.32 9.74
CA ALA A 257 7.71 2.22 8.81
C ALA A 257 8.06 0.86 9.43
N MET A 258 9.16 0.79 10.19
CA MET A 258 9.55 -0.40 10.94
C MET A 258 8.63 -0.63 12.13
N ALA A 259 8.18 0.42 12.83
CA ALA A 259 7.19 0.31 13.90
C ALA A 259 5.83 -0.20 13.39
N LEU A 260 5.33 0.36 12.28
CA LEU A 260 4.12 -0.10 11.61
C LEU A 260 4.27 -1.55 11.14
N LEU A 261 5.41 -1.91 10.56
CA LEU A 261 5.66 -3.29 10.12
C LEU A 261 5.78 -4.26 11.29
N VAL A 262 6.33 -3.84 12.42
CA VAL A 262 6.30 -4.60 13.66
C VAL A 262 4.88 -4.77 14.17
N GLN A 263 4.07 -3.70 14.22
CA GLN A 263 2.64 -3.80 14.57
C GLN A 263 1.88 -4.77 13.64
N VAL A 264 2.15 -4.72 12.33
CA VAL A 264 1.56 -5.63 11.34
C VAL A 264 1.95 -7.07 11.60
N THR A 265 3.25 -7.32 11.77
CA THR A 265 3.78 -8.67 12.05
C THR A 265 3.20 -9.22 13.35
N CYS A 266 3.13 -8.37 14.36
CA CYS A 266 2.59 -8.68 15.67
C CYS A 266 1.09 -9.04 15.61
N ALA A 267 0.26 -8.25 14.94
CA ALA A 267 -1.18 -8.51 14.87
C ALA A 267 -1.52 -9.86 14.21
N VAL A 268 -0.63 -10.40 13.37
CA VAL A 268 -0.87 -11.63 12.61
C VAL A 268 -0.19 -12.84 13.27
N PHE A 269 0.99 -12.68 13.88
CA PHE A 269 1.84 -13.80 14.36
C PHE A 269 2.44 -13.55 15.75
N GLN A 270 1.60 -13.40 16.78
CA GLN A 270 2.05 -13.04 18.14
C GLN A 270 3.20 -13.89 18.69
N ASP A 271 3.07 -15.23 18.68
CA ASP A 271 4.08 -16.13 19.27
C ASP A 271 5.44 -15.99 18.58
N VAL A 272 5.43 -15.89 17.26
CA VAL A 272 6.68 -15.80 16.49
C VAL A 272 7.24 -14.39 16.49
N ALA A 273 6.40 -13.37 16.63
CA ALA A 273 6.86 -12.00 16.84
C ALA A 273 7.67 -11.88 18.15
N LEU A 274 7.28 -12.62 19.20
CA LEU A 274 8.05 -12.73 20.44
C LEU A 274 9.36 -13.49 20.24
N ASP A 275 9.38 -14.59 19.47
CA ASP A 275 10.61 -15.31 19.13
C ASP A 275 11.62 -14.43 18.37
N VAL A 276 11.13 -13.64 17.42
CA VAL A 276 11.95 -12.70 16.64
C VAL A 276 12.47 -11.57 17.52
N ALA A 277 11.62 -11.01 18.39
CA ALA A 277 12.03 -10.00 19.36
C ALA A 277 13.08 -10.57 20.33
N SER A 278 12.96 -11.84 20.74
CA SER A 278 13.98 -12.53 21.52
C SER A 278 15.30 -12.62 20.75
N GLY A 279 15.27 -12.97 19.46
CA GLY A 279 16.46 -12.98 18.62
C GLY A 279 17.10 -11.60 18.44
N TRP A 280 16.31 -10.53 18.32
CA TRP A 280 16.81 -9.16 18.33
C TRP A 280 17.41 -8.77 19.68
N PHE A 281 16.84 -9.25 20.78
CA PHE A 281 17.35 -9.03 22.12
C PHE A 281 18.69 -9.74 22.36
N ASP A 282 18.83 -10.99 21.89
CA ASP A 282 20.09 -11.72 21.95
C ASP A 282 21.17 -11.04 21.09
N GLN A 283 20.80 -10.52 19.92
CA GLN A 283 21.68 -9.70 19.08
C GLN A 283 22.04 -8.37 19.74
N PHE A 284 21.08 -7.73 20.40
CA PHE A 284 21.29 -6.51 21.17
C PHE A 284 22.28 -6.74 22.33
N GLN A 285 22.20 -7.87 23.04
CA GLN A 285 23.14 -8.18 24.11
C GLN A 285 24.55 -8.56 23.62
N SER A 286 24.65 -9.14 22.43
CA SER A 286 25.91 -9.67 21.89
C SER A 286 26.68 -8.70 21.01
N ALA A 287 26.02 -7.71 20.41
CA ALA A 287 26.66 -6.71 19.56
C ALA A 287 27.25 -5.57 20.42
N SER A 288 28.48 -5.14 20.15
CA SER A 288 29.10 -3.98 20.83
C SER A 288 28.67 -2.63 20.26
N ASP A 289 28.32 -2.55 18.97
CA ASP A 289 28.20 -1.26 18.26
C ASP A 289 27.06 -1.14 17.24
N SER A 290 26.19 -2.15 17.06
CA SER A 290 25.08 -2.03 16.09
C SER A 290 23.88 -1.31 16.72
N SER A 291 23.53 -0.12 16.21
CA SER A 291 22.31 0.61 16.61
C SER A 291 21.00 -0.07 16.19
N ASP A 292 21.08 -1.12 15.39
CA ASP A 292 19.94 -1.63 14.61
C ASP A 292 19.01 -2.56 15.40
N PRO A 293 19.52 -3.54 16.20
CA PRO A 293 18.68 -4.35 17.08
C PRO A 293 17.95 -3.48 18.11
N LEU A 294 18.62 -2.42 18.61
CA LEU A 294 18.03 -1.46 19.54
C LEU A 294 16.83 -0.74 18.93
N ARG A 295 16.92 -0.27 17.68
CA ARG A 295 15.81 0.39 16.98
C ARG A 295 14.60 -0.52 16.81
N LEU A 296 14.83 -1.78 16.43
CA LEU A 296 13.79 -2.80 16.26
C LEU A 296 13.06 -3.09 17.58
N LEU A 297 13.82 -3.35 18.64
CA LEU A 297 13.29 -3.59 19.99
C LEU A 297 12.54 -2.36 20.53
N THR A 298 13.03 -1.16 20.24
CA THR A 298 12.38 0.10 20.63
C THR A 298 10.99 0.21 20.02
N GLY A 299 10.88 0.01 18.70
CA GLY A 299 9.59 0.02 18.00
C GLY A 299 8.66 -1.09 18.53
N PHE A 300 9.18 -2.30 18.72
CA PHE A 300 8.42 -3.43 19.22
C PHE A 300 7.86 -3.20 20.63
N CYS A 301 8.69 -2.73 21.56
CA CYS A 301 8.26 -2.46 22.93
C CYS A 301 7.30 -1.26 23.01
N ALA A 302 7.49 -0.24 22.18
CA ALA A 302 6.64 0.96 22.18
C ALA A 302 5.22 0.67 21.64
N HIS A 303 5.12 -0.14 20.60
CA HIS A 303 3.92 -0.18 19.75
C HIS A 303 3.10 -1.46 19.83
N THR A 304 3.57 -2.49 20.53
CA THR A 304 2.87 -3.77 20.67
C THR A 304 2.35 -3.91 22.09
N SER A 305 1.29 -4.67 22.34
CA SER A 305 0.82 -4.99 23.71
C SER A 305 1.29 -6.35 24.22
N PHE A 306 2.09 -7.07 23.44
CA PHE A 306 2.45 -8.46 23.72
C PHE A 306 3.52 -8.62 24.77
N VAL A 307 4.44 -7.65 24.84
CA VAL A 307 5.39 -7.56 25.95
C VAL A 307 4.65 -6.92 27.11
N ASP A 308 4.56 -7.65 28.22
CA ASP A 308 3.94 -7.17 29.43
C ASP A 308 4.73 -5.99 30.01
N ALA A 309 4.06 -5.16 30.82
CA ALA A 309 4.66 -3.94 31.36
C ALA A 309 5.91 -4.21 32.22
N SER A 310 5.99 -5.38 32.87
CA SER A 310 7.16 -5.73 33.70
C SER A 310 8.40 -6.03 32.85
N THR A 311 8.23 -6.74 31.74
CA THR A 311 9.31 -7.01 30.78
C THR A 311 9.76 -5.74 30.06
N VAL A 312 8.83 -4.85 29.67
CA VAL A 312 9.19 -3.54 29.11
C VAL A 312 9.97 -2.70 30.13
N SER A 313 9.53 -2.68 31.39
CA SER A 313 10.23 -1.98 32.47
C SER A 313 11.64 -2.55 32.72
N ALA A 314 11.81 -3.87 32.63
CA ALA A 314 13.10 -4.52 32.73
C ALA A 314 14.01 -4.13 31.56
N PHE A 315 13.50 -4.13 30.33
CA PHE A 315 14.25 -3.70 29.15
C PHE A 315 14.68 -2.23 29.24
N VAL A 316 13.77 -1.33 29.64
CA VAL A 316 14.09 0.08 29.91
C VAL A 316 15.18 0.23 30.97
N THR A 317 15.21 -0.64 31.98
CA THR A 317 16.28 -0.66 32.99
C THR A 317 17.61 -1.11 32.40
N ILE A 318 17.61 -2.12 31.54
CA ILE A 318 18.80 -2.60 30.81
C ILE A 318 19.36 -1.48 29.93
N LEU A 319 18.51 -0.77 29.17
CA LEU A 319 18.93 0.36 28.33
C LEU A 319 19.63 1.48 29.11
N ARG A 320 19.31 1.64 30.40
CA ARG A 320 19.92 2.65 31.28
C ARG A 320 21.27 2.21 31.84
N THR A 321 21.47 0.91 32.02
CA THR A 321 22.64 0.35 32.72
C THR A 321 23.65 -0.30 31.79
N HIS A 322 23.31 -0.49 30.50
CA HIS A 322 24.20 -1.14 29.54
C HIS A 322 25.42 -0.25 29.23
N PRO A 323 26.66 -0.71 29.55
CA PRO A 323 27.84 0.15 29.55
C PRO A 323 28.49 0.40 28.18
N THR A 324 28.04 -0.28 27.12
CA THR A 324 28.73 -0.37 25.82
C THR A 324 28.13 0.45 24.68
N HIS A 325 27.01 1.16 24.88
CA HIS A 325 26.24 1.72 23.76
C HIS A 325 26.11 3.23 23.76
N ASP A 326 25.92 3.77 22.54
CA ASP A 326 25.77 5.19 22.25
C ASP A 326 24.66 5.82 23.12
N PRO A 327 25.01 6.68 24.10
CA PRO A 327 24.07 7.21 25.08
C PRO A 327 22.82 7.87 24.46
N PRO A 328 22.91 8.67 23.36
CA PRO A 328 21.76 9.29 22.70
C PRO A 328 20.76 8.28 22.12
N ALA A 329 21.21 7.14 21.58
CA ALA A 329 20.32 6.13 21.00
C ALA A 329 19.53 5.39 22.08
N SER A 330 20.17 5.04 23.20
CA SER A 330 19.51 4.47 24.37
C SER A 330 18.55 5.47 25.03
N LEU A 331 18.93 6.75 25.07
CA LEU A 331 18.10 7.86 25.53
C LEU A 331 16.80 7.94 24.75
N PHE A 332 16.92 7.98 23.41
CA PHE A 332 15.78 8.03 22.51
C PHE A 332 14.88 6.82 22.73
N ALA A 333 15.44 5.61 22.79
CA ALA A 333 14.68 4.38 22.93
C ALA A 333 13.82 4.37 24.20
N VAL A 334 14.40 4.75 25.33
CA VAL A 334 13.69 4.83 26.62
C VAL A 334 12.54 5.84 26.56
N LEU A 335 12.79 7.04 26.04
CA LEU A 335 11.76 8.09 25.97
C LEU A 335 10.65 7.73 24.99
N TYR A 336 11.01 7.14 23.85
CA TYR A 336 10.06 6.71 22.84
C TYR A 336 9.13 5.61 23.37
N ILE A 337 9.69 4.57 24.01
CA ILE A 337 8.89 3.48 24.62
C ILE A 337 8.01 4.04 25.74
N ALA A 338 8.55 4.86 26.62
CA ALA A 338 7.81 5.38 27.76
C ALA A 338 6.63 6.27 27.32
N THR A 339 6.85 7.12 26.33
CA THR A 339 5.82 7.96 25.72
C THR A 339 4.68 7.13 25.14
N HIS A 340 4.99 6.11 24.34
CA HIS A 340 3.96 5.30 23.67
C HIS A 340 3.25 4.33 24.61
N ARG A 341 3.90 3.87 25.68
CA ARG A 341 3.32 2.95 26.67
C ARG A 341 2.75 3.66 27.90
N ASN A 342 2.78 5.00 27.94
CA ASN A 342 2.43 5.81 29.11
C ASN A 342 3.10 5.30 30.39
N LEU A 343 4.37 4.88 30.30
CA LEU A 343 5.08 4.37 31.47
C LEU A 343 5.48 5.55 32.36
N PRO A 344 5.24 5.47 33.69
CA PRO A 344 5.71 6.48 34.60
C PRO A 344 7.24 6.46 34.62
N LEU A 345 7.85 7.52 34.10
CA LEU A 345 9.29 7.75 34.23
C LEU A 345 9.66 8.28 35.63
N SER A 346 8.80 8.12 36.65
CA SER A 346 8.96 8.71 37.99
C SER A 346 10.22 8.27 38.75
N ASN A 347 10.90 7.21 38.30
CA ASN A 347 12.21 6.78 38.80
C ASN A 347 13.39 7.18 37.86
N CYS A 348 13.14 7.94 36.79
CA CYS A 348 14.16 8.66 36.05
C CYS A 348 14.44 9.96 36.81
N SER A 349 15.52 9.99 37.58
CA SER A 349 16.13 11.27 37.88
C SER A 349 16.51 11.90 36.53
N LEU A 350 15.77 12.94 36.13
CA LEU A 350 16.11 13.81 34.99
C LEU A 350 17.51 14.43 35.17
N ASP A 351 18.07 14.40 36.39
CA ASP A 351 19.45 14.83 36.67
C ASP A 351 20.50 13.97 35.95
N MET A 352 20.19 12.71 35.57
CA MET A 352 21.07 11.90 34.72
C MET A 352 21.11 12.37 33.25
N TRP A 353 20.15 13.18 32.84
CA TRP A 353 19.84 13.51 31.44
C TRP A 353 20.17 14.98 31.23
N LYS A 354 21.45 15.34 31.46
CA LYS A 354 21.94 16.72 31.26
C LYS A 354 21.49 17.24 29.89
N ASP A 355 21.20 18.54 29.83
CA ASP A 355 20.75 19.30 28.65
C ASP A 355 21.39 18.88 27.31
N GLN A 356 22.67 18.50 27.29
CA GLN A 356 23.38 18.03 26.10
C GLN A 356 22.85 16.73 25.48
N GLY A 357 22.24 15.83 26.26
CA GLY A 357 21.64 14.59 25.74
C GLY A 357 20.27 14.83 25.11
N LEU A 358 19.44 15.67 25.76
CA LEU A 358 18.14 16.07 25.25
C LEU A 358 18.25 16.91 23.96
N ALA A 359 19.29 17.76 23.85
CA ALA A 359 19.57 18.55 22.64
C ALA A 359 19.89 17.71 21.39
N GLN A 360 20.15 16.40 21.53
CA GLN A 360 20.43 15.49 20.41
C GLN A 360 19.19 14.71 19.93
N LEU A 361 18.05 14.89 20.60
CA LEU A 361 16.79 14.21 20.27
C LEU A 361 15.88 15.09 19.40
N PRO A 362 14.90 14.49 18.69
CA PRO A 362 13.93 15.27 17.91
C PRO A 362 13.12 16.24 18.78
N PRO A 363 12.90 17.50 18.33
CA PRO A 363 12.24 18.53 19.13
C PRO A 363 10.86 18.16 19.66
N ALA A 364 10.05 17.47 18.85
CA ALA A 364 8.71 17.02 19.24
C ALA A 364 8.73 16.03 20.42
N LEU A 365 9.72 15.14 20.45
CA LEU A 365 9.88 14.16 21.53
C LEU A 365 10.32 14.85 22.82
N VAL A 366 11.25 15.81 22.73
CA VAL A 366 11.72 16.56 23.91
C VAL A 366 10.61 17.43 24.48
N ALA A 367 9.83 18.11 23.64
CA ALA A 367 8.69 18.90 24.07
C ALA A 367 7.66 18.04 24.82
N HIS A 368 7.34 16.85 24.29
CA HIS A 368 6.44 15.92 24.95
C HIS A 368 6.98 15.42 26.30
N VAL A 369 8.28 15.15 26.39
CA VAL A 369 8.90 14.69 27.65
C VAL A 369 8.88 15.78 28.71
N LEU A 370 9.21 17.02 28.33
CA LEU A 370 9.17 18.18 29.21
C LEU A 370 7.75 18.48 29.69
N SER A 371 6.73 18.37 28.82
CA SER A 371 5.34 18.61 29.22
C SER A 371 4.77 17.52 30.11
N THR A 372 5.06 16.25 29.79
CA THR A 372 4.35 15.10 30.38
C THR A 372 5.02 14.57 31.63
N TYR A 373 6.35 14.69 31.75
CA TYR A 373 7.11 14.07 32.84
C TYR A 373 7.81 15.07 33.76
N CYS A 374 8.00 16.31 33.31
CA CYS A 374 8.54 17.38 34.15
C CYS A 374 7.44 18.31 34.69
N ASP A 375 6.16 18.02 34.37
CA ASP A 375 4.98 18.84 34.69
C ASP A 375 5.16 20.32 34.32
N LEU A 376 5.95 20.60 33.28
CA LEU A 376 6.23 21.96 32.84
C LEU A 376 5.05 22.48 32.03
N SER A 377 4.67 23.73 32.29
CA SER A 377 3.71 24.44 31.45
C SER A 377 4.25 24.60 30.03
N ALA A 378 3.36 24.79 29.05
CA ALA A 378 3.76 25.01 27.66
C ALA A 378 4.80 26.14 27.50
N TYR A 379 4.72 27.16 28.35
CA TYR A 379 5.69 28.27 28.41
C TYR A 379 7.07 27.80 28.90
N GLU A 380 7.14 27.02 29.97
CA GLU A 380 8.39 26.51 30.53
C GLU A 380 9.05 25.46 29.62
N VAL A 381 8.24 24.68 28.89
CA VAL A 381 8.69 23.77 27.82
C VAL A 381 9.36 24.56 26.71
N MET A 382 8.71 25.61 26.18
CA MET A 382 9.30 26.46 25.13
C MET A 382 10.60 27.12 25.59
N GLN A 383 10.64 27.58 26.85
CA GLN A 383 11.83 28.20 27.42
C GLN A 383 13.01 27.20 27.54
N HIS A 384 12.74 25.96 27.94
CA HIS A 384 13.75 24.90 27.99
C HIS A 384 14.19 24.45 26.60
N MET A 385 13.26 24.28 25.66
CA MET A 385 13.55 23.96 24.25
C MET A 385 14.47 25.02 23.62
N HIS A 386 14.22 26.29 23.89
CA HIS A 386 15.07 27.40 23.45
C HIS A 386 16.45 27.37 24.13
N TYR A 387 16.53 27.05 25.42
CA TYR A 387 17.80 26.88 26.13
C TYR A 387 18.64 25.73 25.57
N LEU A 388 17.99 24.68 25.08
CA LEU A 388 18.60 23.54 24.39
C LEU A 388 19.01 23.84 22.93
N GLY A 389 18.73 25.05 22.42
CA GLY A 389 19.04 25.44 21.04
C GLY A 389 18.14 24.79 19.98
N MET A 390 16.98 24.27 20.38
CA MET A 390 15.99 23.68 19.48
C MET A 390 15.00 24.77 19.05
N GLU A 391 15.38 25.54 18.04
CA GLU A 391 14.48 26.50 17.38
C GLU A 391 13.50 25.72 16.48
N TYR A 392 12.20 25.96 16.63
CA TYR A 392 11.21 25.55 15.64
C TYR A 392 11.45 26.37 14.37
N SER A 393 12.02 25.75 13.34
CA SER A 393 11.97 26.30 11.99
C SER A 393 10.55 26.09 11.46
N GLU A 394 9.75 27.15 11.42
CA GLU A 394 8.45 27.18 10.74
C GLU A 394 8.56 27.22 9.20
N ASP A 395 9.73 26.89 8.63
CA ASP A 395 9.95 26.95 7.19
C ASP A 395 10.22 25.56 6.61
N ASP A 396 9.15 24.86 6.22
CA ASP A 396 9.15 24.06 4.99
C ASP A 396 7.72 23.78 4.47
N GLU A 397 6.98 24.85 4.11
CA GLU A 397 5.95 24.77 3.08
C GLU A 397 6.03 25.98 2.13
N GLY A 398 6.59 25.76 0.94
CA GLY A 398 6.19 26.45 -0.29
C GLY A 398 6.83 27.80 -0.66
N GLY A 399 7.77 27.76 -1.62
CA GLY A 399 7.72 28.68 -2.77
C GLY A 399 8.75 29.82 -2.90
N GLU A 400 9.66 29.64 -3.88
CA GLU A 400 10.31 30.65 -4.73
C GLU A 400 11.56 31.45 -4.26
N ARG A 401 12.39 31.76 -5.26
CA ARG A 401 13.82 32.14 -5.19
C ARG A 401 14.06 33.63 -4.84
N SER A 402 15.04 33.85 -3.94
CA SER A 402 16.13 34.85 -3.75
C SER A 402 16.24 36.13 -4.64
N PRO A 403 17.05 37.20 -4.31
CA PRO A 403 18.20 37.24 -3.37
C PRO A 403 18.51 38.57 -2.59
N SER A 404 19.43 38.45 -1.60
CA SER A 404 20.62 39.32 -1.33
C SER A 404 20.83 39.96 0.08
N HIS A 405 21.85 39.42 0.77
CA HIS A 405 22.98 40.08 1.47
C HIS A 405 22.84 40.76 2.86
N LEU A 406 23.66 40.22 3.80
CA LEU A 406 24.28 40.80 5.04
C LEU A 406 23.36 40.92 6.28
N ASP A 407 23.67 40.42 7.48
CA ASP A 407 24.96 40.14 8.11
C ASP A 407 24.84 38.98 9.12
N ARG A 408 25.78 38.04 9.04
CA ARG A 408 25.83 36.81 9.83
C ARG A 408 26.68 37.05 11.07
N GLN A 409 26.13 37.65 12.13
CA GLN A 409 26.82 37.69 13.42
C GLN A 409 26.68 36.35 14.17
N LYS A 410 27.74 35.56 14.08
CA LYS A 410 27.97 34.37 14.90
C LYS A 410 28.00 34.76 16.38
N SER A 411 27.01 34.37 17.17
CA SER A 411 27.07 34.42 18.63
C SER A 411 28.02 33.33 19.14
N ARG A 412 29.31 33.68 19.31
CA ARG A 412 30.28 32.90 20.10
C ARG A 412 30.06 33.26 21.57
N ILE A 413 29.22 32.50 22.27
CA ILE A 413 29.32 32.43 23.73
C ILE A 413 30.37 31.35 24.04
N GLY A 414 31.63 31.74 23.87
CA GLY A 414 32.79 30.99 24.32
C GLY A 414 33.43 31.77 25.46
N ALA A 415 33.42 31.19 26.66
CA ALA A 415 34.06 31.70 27.86
C ALA A 415 35.46 32.27 27.56
N ARG A 416 35.65 33.56 27.83
CA ARG A 416 36.97 34.17 28.03
C ARG A 416 36.88 35.19 29.16
N CYS A 417 37.41 34.80 30.31
CA CYS A 417 37.94 35.72 31.30
C CYS A 417 38.96 36.63 30.60
N HIS A 418 38.75 37.95 30.59
CA HIS A 418 39.84 38.93 30.59
C HIS A 418 39.37 40.28 31.14
N THR A 419 40.29 40.86 31.89
CA THR A 419 40.31 42.12 32.62
C THR A 419 40.21 43.37 31.74
N ALA A 420 39.42 44.34 32.22
CA ALA A 420 39.52 45.82 32.09
C ALA A 420 39.94 46.48 30.75
N ASN A 421 39.02 47.18 30.08
CA ASN A 421 38.97 48.66 30.05
C ASN A 421 37.95 49.23 29.03
N GLY A 422 37.19 50.25 29.45
CA GLY A 422 36.71 51.34 28.57
C GLY A 422 35.34 51.19 27.88
N GLY A 423 34.24 51.32 28.63
CA GLY A 423 32.90 51.56 28.08
C GLY A 423 32.03 52.29 29.10
N ALA A 424 31.22 53.26 28.65
CA ALA A 424 30.38 54.09 29.51
C ALA A 424 29.60 53.24 30.52
N ARG A 425 29.69 53.57 31.81
CA ARG A 425 28.99 52.85 32.88
C ARG A 425 27.48 53.01 32.67
N VAL A 426 26.86 52.07 31.96
CA VAL A 426 25.39 51.99 31.87
C VAL A 426 24.89 51.72 33.29
N SER A 427 24.02 52.60 33.78
CA SER A 427 23.47 52.47 35.12
C SER A 427 22.66 51.17 35.21
N VAL A 428 22.88 50.39 36.27
CA VAL A 428 22.07 49.19 36.57
C VAL A 428 20.58 49.52 36.60
N ARG A 429 20.23 50.76 37.00
CA ARG A 429 18.85 51.27 36.96
C ARG A 429 18.27 51.32 35.54
N ASP A 430 19.06 51.76 34.57
CA ASP A 430 18.61 51.90 33.17
C ASP A 430 18.46 50.51 32.55
N GLN A 431 19.38 49.58 32.86
CA GLN A 431 19.27 48.19 32.44
C GLN A 431 18.03 47.50 33.02
N ILE A 432 17.72 47.73 34.30
CA ILE A 432 16.49 47.22 34.94
C ILE A 432 15.24 47.84 34.29
N SER A 433 15.26 49.14 33.98
CA SER A 433 14.14 49.82 33.32
C SER A 433 13.88 49.29 31.90
N ASP A 434 14.94 49.06 31.14
CA ASP A 434 14.86 48.46 29.79
C ASP A 434 14.37 47.02 29.85
N LEU A 435 14.86 46.23 30.82
CA LEU A 435 14.41 44.86 31.03
C LEU A 435 12.92 44.83 31.38
N ASN A 436 12.49 45.71 32.28
CA ASN A 436 11.09 45.80 32.70
C ASN A 436 10.18 46.19 31.51
N THR A 437 10.63 47.12 30.67
CA THR A 437 9.89 47.52 29.46
C THR A 437 9.78 46.36 28.46
N LYS A 438 10.84 45.55 28.30
CA LYS A 438 10.80 44.33 27.47
C LYS A 438 9.88 43.27 28.07
N CYS A 439 9.92 43.07 29.38
CA CYS A 439 9.00 42.16 30.08
C CYS A 439 7.54 42.57 29.88
N CYS A 440 7.20 43.86 29.99
CA CYS A 440 5.84 44.33 29.72
C CYS A 440 5.41 44.04 28.27
N LYS A 441 6.26 44.31 27.29
CA LYS A 441 5.97 44.02 25.86
C LYS A 441 5.75 42.53 25.60
N HIS A 442 6.57 41.66 26.20
CA HIS A 442 6.39 40.22 26.08
C HIS A 442 5.10 39.76 26.76
N HIS A 443 4.73 40.35 27.89
CA HIS A 443 3.49 40.04 28.59
C HIS A 443 2.25 40.44 27.78
N ASP A 444 2.29 41.57 27.08
CA ASP A 444 1.22 41.98 26.17
C ASP A 444 1.14 41.07 24.93
N MET A 445 2.28 40.66 24.36
CA MET A 445 2.33 39.73 23.23
C MET A 445 1.79 38.34 23.59
N LEU A 446 2.11 37.85 24.80
CA LEU A 446 1.56 36.59 25.31
C LEU A 446 0.04 36.65 25.46
N ARG A 447 -0.49 37.77 25.98
CA ARG A 447 -1.94 37.98 26.09
C ARG A 447 -2.62 37.93 24.72
N GLU A 448 -2.02 38.57 23.71
CA GLU A 448 -2.55 38.56 22.34
C GLU A 448 -2.50 37.16 21.72
N MET A 449 -1.44 36.40 21.97
CA MET A 449 -1.35 35.00 21.53
C MET A 449 -2.40 34.11 22.20
N GLU A 450 -2.64 34.26 23.50
CA GLU A 450 -3.69 33.52 24.22
C GLU A 450 -5.09 33.84 23.67
N GLU A 451 -5.36 35.10 23.35
CA GLU A 451 -6.63 35.52 22.75
C GLU A 451 -6.83 34.93 21.35
N ARG A 452 -5.78 34.91 20.51
CA ARG A 452 -5.82 34.26 19.19
C ARG A 452 -6.00 32.75 19.30
N GLN A 453 -5.26 32.09 20.18
CA GLN A 453 -5.40 30.65 20.42
C GLN A 453 -6.82 30.29 20.88
N LYS A 454 -7.42 31.12 21.74
CA LYS A 454 -8.81 30.93 22.18
C LYS A 454 -9.81 31.09 21.03
N ALA A 455 -9.58 32.05 20.13
CA ALA A 455 -10.41 32.24 18.93
C ALA A 455 -10.28 31.06 17.95
N ASP A 456 -9.05 30.59 17.71
CA ASP A 456 -8.76 29.46 16.81
C ASP A 456 -9.35 28.16 17.36
N LYS A 457 -9.22 27.91 18.68
CA LYS A 457 -9.87 26.76 19.32
C LYS A 457 -11.39 26.79 19.15
N ALA A 458 -12.02 27.96 19.29
CA ALA A 458 -13.45 28.11 19.08
C ALA A 458 -13.86 27.95 17.60
N LEU A 459 -12.99 28.30 16.65
CA LEU A 459 -13.19 28.04 15.23
C LEU A 459 -13.11 26.55 14.93
N VAL A 460 -12.07 25.86 15.41
CA VAL A 460 -11.86 24.43 15.20
C VAL A 460 -13.03 23.62 15.76
N VAL A 461 -13.48 23.91 16.99
CA VAL A 461 -14.66 23.24 17.57
C VAL A 461 -15.89 23.39 16.69
N ARG A 462 -16.16 24.59 16.16
CA ARG A 462 -17.29 24.81 15.24
C ARG A 462 -17.15 24.03 13.93
N LEU A 463 -15.94 23.97 13.36
CA LEU A 463 -15.69 23.22 12.13
C LEU A 463 -15.85 21.71 12.35
N VAL A 464 -15.42 21.20 13.50
CA VAL A 464 -15.63 19.80 13.88
C VAL A 464 -17.12 19.51 14.03
N ASP A 465 -17.89 20.35 14.74
CA ASP A 465 -19.34 20.18 14.88
C ASP A 465 -20.08 20.19 13.52
N GLU A 466 -19.66 21.06 12.59
CA GLU A 466 -20.22 21.10 11.23
C GLU A 466 -19.84 19.86 10.42
N LEU A 467 -18.59 19.39 10.54
CA LEU A 467 -18.13 18.19 9.86
C LEU A 467 -18.86 16.95 10.38
N GLU A 468 -19.04 16.82 11.69
CA GLU A 468 -19.80 15.73 12.32
C GLU A 468 -21.25 15.70 11.80
N LYS A 469 -21.91 16.86 11.74
CA LYS A 469 -23.27 16.96 11.17
C LYS A 469 -23.32 16.54 9.71
N LYS A 470 -22.34 16.98 8.91
CA LYS A 470 -22.28 16.64 7.48
C LYS A 470 -22.02 15.15 7.27
N VAL A 471 -21.08 14.56 8.02
CA VAL A 471 -20.78 13.12 7.96
C VAL A 471 -21.97 12.29 8.39
N ALA A 472 -22.68 12.68 9.46
CA ALA A 472 -23.90 12.00 9.90
C ALA A 472 -24.99 12.03 8.82
N GLN A 473 -25.15 13.17 8.12
CA GLN A 473 -26.11 13.30 7.03
C GLN A 473 -25.73 12.47 5.80
N ASP A 474 -24.45 12.48 5.40
CA ASP A 474 -23.94 11.69 4.27
C ASP A 474 -24.06 10.18 4.55
N LEU A 475 -23.76 9.74 5.79
CA LEU A 475 -23.98 8.36 6.23
C LEU A 475 -25.45 7.95 6.15
N PHE A 476 -26.37 8.81 6.60
CA PHE A 476 -27.80 8.53 6.51
C PHE A 476 -28.29 8.41 5.06
N VAL A 477 -27.83 9.29 4.17
CA VAL A 477 -28.14 9.21 2.73
C VAL A 477 -27.57 7.94 2.11
N MET A 478 -26.35 7.56 2.47
CA MET A 478 -25.71 6.35 1.97
C MET A 478 -26.44 5.08 2.44
N GLN A 479 -26.77 4.99 3.73
CA GLN A 479 -27.53 3.87 4.30
C GLN A 479 -28.89 3.73 3.63
N THR A 480 -29.65 4.82 3.53
CA THR A 480 -30.98 4.79 2.89
C THR A 480 -30.92 4.44 1.41
N SER A 481 -29.86 4.87 0.69
CA SER A 481 -29.64 4.46 -0.70
C SER A 481 -29.29 2.97 -0.81
N HIS A 482 -28.45 2.46 0.11
CA HIS A 482 -28.07 1.06 0.15
C HIS A 482 -29.26 0.15 0.45
N ASP A 483 -30.09 0.51 1.44
CA ASP A 483 -31.31 -0.24 1.79
C ASP A 483 -32.31 -0.30 0.64
N LYS A 484 -32.46 0.80 -0.11
CA LYS A 484 -33.29 0.82 -1.33
C LYS A 484 -32.75 -0.10 -2.40
N ALA A 485 -31.43 -0.11 -2.61
CA ALA A 485 -30.79 -0.99 -3.60
C ALA A 485 -30.93 -2.48 -3.20
N LEU A 486 -30.73 -2.80 -1.92
CA LEU A 486 -30.93 -4.15 -1.38
C LEU A 486 -32.38 -4.61 -1.56
N LYS A 487 -33.35 -3.75 -1.25
CA LYS A 487 -34.76 -4.07 -1.44
C LYS A 487 -35.09 -4.36 -2.91
N ALA A 488 -34.62 -3.51 -3.83
CA ALA A 488 -34.84 -3.72 -5.26
C ALA A 488 -34.17 -5.01 -5.78
N ALA A 489 -32.96 -5.33 -5.29
CA ALA A 489 -32.28 -6.58 -5.64
C ALA A 489 -33.05 -7.81 -5.14
N ASN A 490 -33.56 -7.78 -3.92
CA ASN A 490 -34.37 -8.87 -3.37
C ASN A 490 -35.68 -9.07 -4.15
N GLU A 491 -36.36 -7.98 -4.53
CA GLU A 491 -37.56 -8.04 -5.38
C GLU A 491 -37.26 -8.68 -6.76
N GLU A 492 -36.10 -8.41 -7.36
CA GLU A 492 -35.69 -9.04 -8.62
C GLU A 492 -35.32 -10.51 -8.44
N ILE A 493 -34.66 -10.90 -7.34
CA ILE A 493 -34.40 -12.31 -7.00
C ILE A 493 -35.71 -13.10 -6.89
N ASP A 494 -36.72 -12.53 -6.21
CA ASP A 494 -38.04 -13.16 -6.10
C ASP A 494 -38.72 -13.29 -7.47
N ARG A 495 -38.60 -12.26 -8.32
CA ARG A 495 -39.14 -12.29 -9.69
C ARG A 495 -38.48 -13.38 -10.53
N LEU A 496 -37.14 -13.46 -10.50
CA LEU A 496 -36.37 -14.47 -11.22
C LEU A 496 -36.66 -15.89 -10.70
N SER A 497 -36.78 -16.06 -9.39
CA SER A 497 -37.13 -17.34 -8.78
C SER A 497 -38.50 -17.85 -9.22
N LYS A 498 -39.50 -16.95 -9.28
CA LYS A 498 -40.82 -17.27 -9.85
C LYS A 498 -40.74 -17.67 -11.32
N CYS A 499 -39.98 -16.92 -12.14
CA CYS A 499 -39.79 -17.22 -13.56
C CYS A 499 -39.12 -18.58 -13.77
N LEU A 500 -38.11 -18.90 -12.97
CA LEU A 500 -37.37 -20.16 -13.03
C LEU A 500 -38.27 -21.35 -12.67
N ASN A 501 -39.15 -21.21 -11.67
CA ASN A 501 -40.13 -22.23 -11.33
C ASN A 501 -41.12 -22.50 -12.46
N VAL A 502 -41.62 -21.45 -13.13
CA VAL A 502 -42.50 -21.61 -14.31
C VAL A 502 -41.77 -22.35 -15.43
N GLN A 503 -40.53 -21.93 -15.75
CA GLN A 503 -39.74 -22.58 -16.79
C GLN A 503 -39.43 -24.05 -16.47
N ARG A 504 -39.11 -24.37 -15.21
CA ARG A 504 -38.95 -25.77 -14.76
C ARG A 504 -40.21 -26.58 -15.02
N GLY A 505 -41.38 -26.05 -14.66
CA GLY A 505 -42.66 -26.69 -14.95
C GLY A 505 -42.88 -26.93 -16.45
N THR A 506 -42.59 -25.94 -17.29
CA THR A 506 -42.69 -26.08 -18.76
C THR A 506 -41.75 -27.16 -19.29
N VAL A 507 -40.50 -27.21 -18.81
CA VAL A 507 -39.52 -28.24 -19.21
C VAL A 507 -40.01 -29.63 -18.81
N THR A 508 -40.54 -29.79 -17.59
CA THR A 508 -41.10 -31.08 -17.14
C THR A 508 -42.25 -31.53 -18.04
N THR A 509 -43.19 -30.65 -18.38
CA THR A 509 -44.30 -30.98 -19.30
C THR A 509 -43.79 -31.34 -20.70
N LEU A 510 -42.81 -30.61 -21.24
CA LEU A 510 -42.20 -30.94 -22.53
C LEU A 510 -41.49 -32.30 -22.49
N GLN A 511 -40.82 -32.62 -21.39
CA GLN A 511 -40.17 -33.90 -21.20
C GLN A 511 -41.19 -35.05 -21.17
N GLU A 512 -42.31 -34.89 -20.47
CA GLU A 512 -43.42 -35.84 -20.49
C GLU A 512 -44.01 -36.04 -21.90
N GLN A 513 -44.18 -34.94 -22.66
CA GLN A 513 -44.64 -34.99 -24.05
C GLN A 513 -43.66 -35.74 -24.95
N CYS A 514 -42.36 -35.49 -24.83
CA CYS A 514 -41.32 -36.21 -25.59
C CYS A 514 -41.33 -37.71 -25.29
N VAL A 515 -41.46 -38.09 -24.01
CA VAL A 515 -41.55 -39.51 -23.60
C VAL A 515 -42.80 -40.16 -24.20
N SER A 516 -43.95 -39.48 -24.14
CA SER A 516 -45.19 -39.98 -24.75
C SER A 516 -45.08 -40.15 -26.26
N LEU A 517 -44.50 -39.17 -26.96
CA LEU A 517 -44.29 -39.21 -28.40
C LEU A 517 -43.35 -40.36 -28.79
N HIS A 518 -42.27 -40.55 -28.03
CA HIS A 518 -41.32 -41.62 -28.25
C HIS A 518 -41.96 -43.00 -28.12
N LYS A 519 -42.86 -43.17 -27.15
CA LYS A 519 -43.66 -44.39 -26.99
C LYS A 519 -44.60 -44.63 -28.18
N HIS A 520 -45.27 -43.58 -28.66
CA HIS A 520 -46.15 -43.69 -29.83
C HIS A 520 -45.37 -44.02 -31.11
N LEU A 521 -44.18 -43.45 -31.29
CA LEU A 521 -43.31 -43.75 -32.44
C LEU A 521 -42.88 -45.22 -32.44
N HIS A 522 -42.47 -45.77 -31.29
CA HIS A 522 -42.16 -47.19 -31.17
C HIS A 522 -43.35 -48.07 -31.53
N GLN A 523 -44.56 -47.73 -31.06
CA GLN A 523 -45.76 -48.48 -31.42
C GLN A 523 -46.03 -48.45 -32.94
N VAL A 524 -45.87 -47.29 -33.58
CA VAL A 524 -46.03 -47.17 -35.04
C VAL A 524 -44.95 -47.98 -35.78
N GLU A 525 -43.72 -47.99 -35.29
CA GLU A 525 -42.63 -48.80 -35.84
C GLU A 525 -42.96 -50.30 -35.74
N ASP A 526 -43.43 -50.77 -34.59
CA ASP A 526 -43.88 -52.15 -34.37
C ASP A 526 -45.07 -52.51 -35.28
N ASP A 527 -46.04 -51.61 -35.42
CA ASP A 527 -47.21 -51.81 -36.28
C ASP A 527 -46.80 -51.87 -37.77
N VAL A 528 -45.88 -51.01 -38.21
CA VAL A 528 -45.32 -51.01 -39.57
C VAL A 528 -44.53 -52.27 -39.84
N GLN A 529 -43.72 -52.72 -38.87
CA GLN A 529 -42.95 -53.95 -38.98
C GLN A 529 -43.88 -55.17 -39.09
N THR A 530 -44.93 -55.21 -38.28
CA THR A 530 -45.96 -56.26 -38.34
C THR A 530 -46.64 -56.26 -39.71
N LEU A 531 -47.08 -55.09 -40.20
CA LEU A 531 -47.72 -54.96 -41.50
C LEU A 531 -46.79 -55.35 -42.65
N ALA A 532 -45.52 -54.96 -42.59
CA ALA A 532 -44.52 -55.33 -43.58
C ALA A 532 -44.33 -56.86 -43.64
N THR A 533 -44.28 -57.51 -42.48
CA THR A 533 -44.17 -58.98 -42.36
C THR A 533 -45.42 -59.67 -42.94
N GLU A 534 -46.62 -59.16 -42.66
CA GLU A 534 -47.88 -59.69 -43.20
C GLU A 534 -48.00 -59.55 -44.73
N VAL A 535 -47.50 -58.45 -45.30
CA VAL A 535 -47.63 -58.13 -46.74
C VAL A 535 -46.52 -58.78 -47.58
N LEU A 536 -45.28 -58.79 -47.08
CA LEU A 536 -44.11 -59.22 -47.86
C LEU A 536 -43.70 -60.68 -47.56
N GLY A 537 -44.22 -61.29 -46.50
CA GLY A 537 -43.70 -62.55 -45.96
C GLY A 537 -42.39 -62.33 -45.19
N ASP A 538 -42.02 -63.32 -44.37
CA ASP A 538 -40.83 -63.30 -43.49
C ASP A 538 -39.51 -62.90 -44.18
#